data_AF-A0A9D0TJU9-F1
#
_entry.id   AF-A0A9D0TJU9-F1
#
_cell.length_a   1.000
_cell.length_b   1.000
_cell.length_c   1.000
_cell.angle_alpha   90.00
_cell.angle_beta   90.00
_cell.angle_gamma   90.00
#
_symmetry.space_group_name_H-M   'P 1'
#
loop_
_entity.id
_entity.type
_entity.pdbx_description
1 polymer ?
#
loop_
_entity_poly.entity_id
_entity_poly.type
_entity_poly.pdbx_seq_one_letter_code
_entity_poly.pdbx_strand_id
1 'polypeptide(L)'
;MHKKHPFISSALLASTLLLLGGIHPVLAEGGAAMDFAAACAKEINNTSQNAGTRSALNKQYNAMRSSCSEYRNCKRSCRKEKQACKGDAKADKNQCISACKKISNNKERKACKQACRSDKKAVKADCKQSKRSCKEQCRSSLLTASCKSARKSFWGEVAKTTEKTLRSCMKEYPKQ
;
A
#
# COMPACT_ATOMS: atom_id res chain seq x y z
N MET A 1 -12.73 20.53 16.06
CA MET A 1 -11.75 20.09 15.05
C MET A 1 -11.12 18.76 15.46
N HIS A 2 -11.71 17.62 15.07
CA HIS A 2 -11.16 16.31 15.44
C HIS A 2 -9.89 16.00 14.63
N LYS A 3 -8.73 16.09 15.29
CA LYS A 3 -7.46 15.55 14.80
C LYS A 3 -7.65 14.04 14.60
N LYS A 4 -7.87 13.61 13.35
CA LYS A 4 -7.76 12.20 12.97
C LYS A 4 -6.31 11.80 13.21
N HIS A 5 -6.03 11.20 14.37
CA HIS A 5 -4.74 10.58 14.64
C HIS A 5 -4.40 9.62 13.50
N PRO A 6 -3.11 9.46 13.14
CA PRO A 6 -2.70 8.53 12.11
C PRO A 6 -2.90 7.10 12.66
N PHE A 7 -4.13 6.62 12.60
CA PHE A 7 -4.47 5.23 12.84
C PHE A 7 -3.61 4.43 11.85
N ILE A 8 -2.67 3.65 12.37
CA ILE A 8 -2.44 2.35 11.77
C ILE A 8 -3.81 1.69 11.88
N SER A 9 -4.57 1.68 10.77
CA SER A 9 -5.87 1.03 10.75
C SER A 9 -5.65 -0.37 11.32
N SER A 10 -6.49 -0.83 12.25
CA SER A 10 -6.40 -2.18 12.79
C SER A 10 -6.33 -3.21 11.66
N ALA A 11 -6.92 -2.89 10.50
CA ALA A 11 -6.79 -3.64 9.26
C ALA A 11 -5.34 -3.69 8.70
N LEU A 12 -4.55 -2.62 8.77
CA LEU A 12 -3.16 -2.62 8.30
C LEU A 12 -2.24 -3.45 9.21
N LEU A 13 -2.48 -3.42 10.52
CA LEU A 13 -1.83 -4.32 11.47
C LEU A 13 -2.28 -5.76 11.22
N ALA A 14 -3.57 -6.05 11.27
CA ALA A 14 -4.12 -7.38 11.00
C ALA A 14 -3.62 -7.95 9.65
N SER A 15 -3.66 -7.19 8.56
CA SER A 15 -3.14 -7.64 7.26
C SER A 15 -1.64 -7.90 7.26
N THR A 16 -0.84 -7.07 7.94
CA THR A 16 0.61 -7.30 8.00
C THR A 16 0.95 -8.48 8.92
N LEU A 17 0.20 -8.67 9.99
CA LEU A 17 0.32 -9.79 10.93
C LEU A 17 -0.10 -11.12 10.26
N LEU A 18 -1.16 -11.10 9.44
CA LEU A 18 -1.57 -12.23 8.61
C LEU A 18 -0.54 -12.57 7.52
N LEU A 19 0.03 -11.55 6.85
CA LEU A 19 1.07 -11.73 5.82
C LEU A 19 2.40 -12.24 6.39
N LEU A 20 2.79 -11.79 7.59
CA LEU A 20 4.04 -12.20 8.26
C LEU A 20 3.89 -13.54 8.99
N GLY A 21 2.68 -13.87 9.47
CA GLY A 21 2.39 -15.13 10.17
C GLY A 21 2.26 -16.35 9.26
N GLY A 22 2.49 -16.22 7.95
CA GLY A 22 2.42 -17.36 7.02
C GLY A 22 1.01 -17.92 6.81
N ILE A 23 -0.03 -17.29 7.34
CA ILE A 23 -1.43 -17.67 7.11
C ILE A 23 -1.85 -17.14 5.73
N HIS A 24 -1.23 -17.66 4.68
CA HIS A 24 -1.80 -17.54 3.35
C HIS A 24 -3.00 -18.49 3.27
N PRO A 25 -4.18 -18.06 2.77
CA PRO A 25 -5.32 -18.95 2.51
C PRO A 25 -5.07 -19.89 1.32
N VAL A 26 -3.81 -20.25 1.05
CA VAL A 26 -3.44 -21.17 -0.02
C VAL A 26 -3.31 -22.56 0.61
N LEU A 27 -4.31 -23.40 0.34
CA LEU A 27 -4.38 -24.84 0.60
C LEU A 27 -4.64 -25.27 2.06
N ALA A 28 -5.69 -24.72 2.68
CA ALA A 28 -6.36 -25.38 3.80
C ALA A 28 -7.58 -26.16 3.25
N GLU A 29 -7.34 -27.31 2.62
CA GLU A 29 -8.39 -28.31 2.40
C GLU A 29 -8.72 -28.95 3.75
N GLY A 30 -9.50 -28.26 4.59
CA GLY A 30 -9.95 -28.75 5.88
C GLY A 30 -10.49 -27.65 6.79
N GLY A 31 -11.72 -27.81 7.29
CA GLY A 31 -12.41 -26.83 8.15
C GLY A 31 -11.60 -26.41 9.39
N ALA A 32 -10.89 -27.36 10.01
CA ALA A 32 -10.10 -27.11 11.22
C ALA A 32 -8.95 -26.09 11.03
N ALA A 33 -8.33 -26.05 9.85
CA ALA A 33 -7.27 -25.09 9.56
C ALA A 33 -7.82 -23.67 9.34
N MET A 34 -9.04 -23.54 8.81
CA MET A 34 -9.71 -22.25 8.69
C MET A 34 -10.19 -21.72 10.05
N ASP A 35 -10.66 -22.59 10.93
CA ASP A 35 -11.09 -22.21 12.28
C ASP A 35 -9.91 -21.71 13.14
N PHE A 36 -8.75 -22.40 13.07
CA PHE A 36 -7.52 -21.94 13.73
C PHE A 36 -7.06 -20.58 13.20
N ALA A 37 -7.04 -20.39 11.88
CA ALA A 37 -6.67 -19.13 11.26
C ALA A 37 -7.61 -17.98 11.69
N ALA A 38 -8.92 -18.24 11.76
CA ALA A 38 -9.92 -17.28 12.21
C ALA A 38 -9.74 -16.91 13.69
N ALA A 39 -9.46 -17.89 14.56
CA ALA A 39 -9.18 -17.67 15.97
C ALA A 39 -7.92 -16.81 16.17
N CYS A 40 -6.81 -17.15 15.51
CA CYS A 40 -5.59 -16.36 15.59
C CYS A 40 -5.77 -14.95 15.02
N ALA A 41 -6.55 -14.77 13.96
CA ALA A 41 -6.85 -13.45 13.42
C ALA A 41 -7.63 -12.58 14.42
N LYS A 42 -8.55 -13.17 15.20
CA LYS A 42 -9.28 -12.47 16.26
C LYS A 42 -8.37 -12.07 17.42
N GLU A 43 -7.49 -12.97 17.85
CA GLU A 43 -6.49 -12.73 18.91
C GLU A 43 -5.51 -11.60 18.53
N ILE A 44 -5.08 -11.60 17.26
CA ILE A 44 -4.29 -10.53 16.64
C ILE A 44 -5.04 -9.19 16.70
N ASN A 45 -6.32 -9.18 16.35
CA ASN A 45 -7.11 -7.96 16.39
C ASN A 45 -7.23 -7.43 17.83
N ASN A 46 -7.56 -8.30 18.79
CA ASN A 46 -7.66 -7.94 20.21
C ASN A 46 -6.33 -7.37 20.75
N THR A 47 -5.22 -8.04 20.46
CA THR A 47 -3.88 -7.59 20.88
C THR A 47 -3.51 -6.24 20.27
N SER A 48 -3.90 -5.99 19.01
CA SER A 48 -3.68 -4.70 18.36
C SER A 48 -4.50 -3.55 18.97
N GLN A 49 -5.62 -3.88 19.61
CA GLN A 49 -6.50 -2.91 20.29
C GLN A 49 -6.13 -2.68 21.75
N ASN A 50 -5.35 -3.59 22.37
CA ASN A 50 -4.83 -3.41 23.73
C ASN A 50 -4.06 -2.08 23.84
N ALA A 51 -4.39 -1.28 24.87
CA ALA A 51 -3.85 0.07 25.05
C ALA A 51 -2.32 0.11 25.14
N GLY A 52 -1.69 -0.87 25.81
CA GLY A 52 -0.24 -0.96 25.95
C GLY A 52 0.45 -1.23 24.61
N THR A 53 0.01 -2.27 23.91
CA THR A 53 0.50 -2.64 22.57
C THR A 53 0.33 -1.48 21.58
N ARG A 54 -0.85 -0.87 21.59
CA ARG A 54 -1.18 0.26 20.72
C ARG A 54 -0.30 1.48 21.00
N SER A 55 -0.05 1.80 22.27
CA SER A 55 0.82 2.91 22.67
C SER A 55 2.27 2.68 22.18
N ALA A 56 2.81 1.48 22.39
CA ALA A 56 4.16 1.11 21.96
C ALA A 56 4.32 1.20 20.44
N LEU A 57 3.39 0.62 19.67
CA LEU A 57 3.40 0.68 18.21
C LEU A 57 3.24 2.11 17.68
N ASN A 58 2.37 2.91 18.29
CA ASN A 58 2.19 4.31 17.89
C ASN A 58 3.45 5.15 18.14
N LYS A 59 4.15 4.93 19.26
CA LYS A 59 5.42 5.61 19.55
C LYS A 59 6.46 5.31 18.46
N GLN A 60 6.64 4.04 18.12
CA GLN A 60 7.57 3.62 17.06
C GLN A 60 7.15 4.13 15.67
N TYR A 61 5.84 4.10 15.37
CA TYR A 61 5.31 4.63 14.13
C TYR A 61 5.55 6.13 13.98
N ASN A 62 5.33 6.91 15.03
CA ASN A 62 5.54 8.35 15.03
C ASN A 62 7.03 8.68 14.88
N ALA A 63 7.91 7.96 15.57
CA ALA A 63 9.36 8.08 15.40
C ALA A 63 9.77 7.80 13.95
N MET A 64 9.34 6.66 13.38
CA MET A 64 9.57 6.33 11.97
C MET A 64 9.02 7.41 11.03
N ARG A 65 7.82 7.92 11.30
CA ARG A 65 7.18 8.93 10.45
C ARG A 65 7.96 10.25 10.47
N SER A 66 8.46 10.65 11.63
CA SER A 66 9.28 11.84 11.80
C SER A 66 10.63 11.69 11.10
N SER A 67 11.37 10.62 11.40
CA SER A 67 12.70 10.36 10.82
C SER A 67 12.66 10.16 9.30
N CYS A 68 11.52 9.78 8.73
CA CYS A 68 11.33 9.59 7.29
C CYS A 68 10.47 10.69 6.65
N SER A 69 10.31 11.86 7.27
CA SER A 69 9.36 12.90 6.83
C SER A 69 9.63 13.35 5.38
N GLU A 70 10.88 13.71 5.06
CA GLU A 70 11.31 14.15 3.74
C GLU A 70 11.16 13.05 2.68
N TYR A 71 11.65 11.85 2.97
CA TYR A 71 11.48 10.68 2.11
C TYR A 71 10.00 10.40 1.79
N ARG A 72 9.12 10.53 2.80
CA ARG A 72 7.67 10.34 2.63
C ARG A 72 7.04 11.45 1.80
N ASN A 73 7.46 12.70 2.01
CA ASN A 73 6.98 13.85 1.26
C ASN A 73 7.39 13.76 -0.21
N CYS A 74 8.65 13.43 -0.49
CA CYS A 74 9.13 13.17 -1.85
C CYS A 74 8.29 12.09 -2.56
N LYS A 75 8.08 10.94 -1.90
CA LYS A 75 7.21 9.88 -2.46
C LYS A 75 5.76 10.29 -2.64
N ARG A 76 5.27 11.27 -1.89
CA ARG A 76 3.93 11.84 -2.05
C ARG A 76 3.90 12.75 -3.28
N SER A 77 4.90 13.58 -3.49
CA SER A 77 5.04 14.42 -4.70
C SER A 77 5.09 13.57 -5.96
N CYS A 78 5.93 12.52 -6.02
CA CYS A 78 5.95 11.58 -7.16
C CYS A 78 4.58 10.91 -7.44
N ARG A 79 3.72 10.76 -6.43
CA ARG A 79 2.36 10.22 -6.62
C ARG A 79 1.44 11.27 -7.22
N LYS A 80 1.53 12.53 -6.76
CA LYS A 80 0.76 13.66 -7.28
C LYS A 80 1.12 13.93 -8.74
N GLU A 81 2.42 13.98 -9.08
CA GLU A 81 2.89 14.14 -10.46
C GLU A 81 2.36 13.04 -11.38
N LYS A 82 2.42 11.77 -10.95
CA LYS A 82 1.79 10.69 -11.72
C LYS A 82 0.28 10.88 -11.90
N GLN A 83 -0.42 11.39 -10.89
CA GLN A 83 -1.85 11.64 -10.97
C GLN A 83 -2.15 12.76 -11.97
N ALA A 84 -1.39 13.85 -11.93
CA ALA A 84 -1.46 14.94 -12.91
C ALA A 84 -1.19 14.44 -14.33
N CYS A 85 -0.03 13.80 -14.56
CA CYS A 85 0.34 13.21 -15.87
C CYS A 85 -0.74 12.26 -16.43
N LYS A 86 -1.38 11.45 -15.57
CA LYS A 86 -2.50 10.59 -15.98
C LYS A 86 -3.79 11.35 -16.25
N GLY A 87 -4.01 12.46 -15.57
CA GLY A 87 -5.11 13.39 -15.76
C GLY A 87 -5.00 14.06 -17.12
N ASP A 88 -3.84 14.64 -17.41
CA ASP A 88 -3.53 15.33 -18.67
C ASP A 88 -3.67 14.36 -19.85
N ALA A 89 -3.00 13.20 -19.78
CA ALA A 89 -3.14 12.15 -20.81
C ALA A 89 -4.59 11.62 -20.99
N LYS A 90 -5.45 11.77 -19.97
CA LYS A 90 -6.87 11.45 -20.09
C LYS A 90 -7.63 12.58 -20.79
N ALA A 91 -7.32 13.84 -20.48
CA ALA A 91 -7.88 15.02 -21.12
C ALA A 91 -7.54 15.05 -22.61
N ASP A 92 -6.26 14.90 -22.97
CA ASP A 92 -5.78 14.89 -24.35
C ASP A 92 -6.47 13.81 -25.18
N LYS A 93 -6.57 12.59 -24.64
CA LYS A 93 -7.28 11.50 -25.29
C LYS A 93 -8.77 11.82 -25.49
N ASN A 94 -9.41 12.52 -24.55
CA ASN A 94 -10.81 12.90 -24.70
C ASN A 94 -10.97 13.99 -25.78
N GLN A 95 -10.05 14.94 -25.85
CA GLN A 95 -10.00 15.97 -26.89
C GLN A 95 -9.77 15.34 -28.27
N CYS A 96 -8.78 14.46 -28.39
CA CYS A 96 -8.47 13.70 -29.62
C CYS A 96 -9.68 12.88 -30.10
N ILE A 97 -10.33 12.12 -29.21
CA ILE A 97 -11.54 11.37 -29.56
C ILE A 97 -12.67 12.28 -30.01
N SER A 98 -12.80 13.46 -29.40
CA SER A 98 -13.83 14.45 -29.77
C SER A 98 -13.55 15.04 -31.16
N ALA A 99 -12.29 15.30 -31.50
CA ALA A 99 -11.89 15.71 -32.85
C ALA A 99 -12.23 14.62 -33.88
N CYS A 100 -11.96 13.35 -33.58
CA CYS A 100 -12.31 12.23 -34.48
C CYS A 100 -13.81 12.11 -34.77
N LYS A 101 -14.70 12.68 -33.95
CA LYS A 101 -16.16 12.64 -34.21
C LYS A 101 -16.55 13.47 -35.43
N LYS A 102 -15.72 14.44 -35.84
CA LYS A 102 -15.96 15.30 -37.01
C LYS A 102 -15.70 14.59 -38.34
N ILE A 103 -15.07 13.41 -38.32
CA ILE A 103 -14.79 12.61 -39.53
C ILE A 103 -16.07 11.90 -39.99
N SER A 104 -16.51 12.17 -41.21
CA SER A 104 -17.71 11.59 -41.82
C SER A 104 -17.55 10.08 -42.08
N ASN A 105 -16.41 9.66 -42.64
CA ASN A 105 -16.10 8.27 -42.92
C ASN A 105 -15.97 7.43 -41.62
N ASN A 106 -16.75 6.36 -41.51
CA ASN A 106 -16.77 5.52 -40.31
C ASN A 106 -15.46 4.74 -40.10
N LYS A 107 -14.82 4.24 -41.18
CA LYS A 107 -13.57 3.49 -41.10
C LYS A 107 -12.44 4.39 -40.60
N GLU A 108 -12.32 5.59 -41.16
CA GLU A 108 -11.34 6.60 -40.75
C GLU A 108 -11.60 7.09 -39.32
N ARG A 109 -12.85 7.33 -38.95
CA ARG A 109 -13.24 7.71 -37.58
C ARG A 109 -12.88 6.64 -36.55
N LYS A 110 -13.03 5.35 -36.89
CA LYS A 110 -12.59 4.24 -36.04
C LYS A 110 -11.06 4.20 -35.90
N ALA A 111 -10.33 4.35 -37.01
CA ALA A 111 -8.87 4.40 -37.02
C ALA A 111 -8.33 5.57 -36.18
N CYS A 112 -8.91 6.76 -36.33
CA CYS A 112 -8.58 7.94 -35.54
C CYS A 112 -8.77 7.71 -34.04
N LYS A 113 -9.92 7.16 -33.62
CA LYS A 113 -10.18 6.82 -32.21
C LYS A 113 -9.21 5.77 -31.67
N GLN A 114 -8.78 4.81 -32.51
CA GLN A 114 -7.80 3.79 -32.15
C GLN A 114 -6.44 4.43 -31.89
N ALA A 115 -5.97 5.31 -32.77
CA ALA A 115 -4.72 6.06 -32.60
C ALA A 115 -4.72 6.85 -31.28
N CYS A 116 -5.76 7.65 -31.00
CA CYS A 116 -5.89 8.38 -29.73
C CYS A 116 -5.81 7.47 -28.48
N ARG A 117 -6.32 6.22 -28.57
CA ARG A 117 -6.27 5.24 -27.48
C ARG A 117 -4.86 4.67 -27.30
N SER A 118 -4.17 4.39 -28.40
CA SER A 118 -2.79 3.89 -28.41
C SER A 118 -1.82 4.90 -27.83
N ASP A 119 -1.91 6.18 -28.24
CA ASP A 119 -1.02 7.24 -27.75
C ASP A 119 -1.15 7.41 -26.23
N LYS A 120 -2.39 7.45 -25.73
CA LYS A 120 -2.63 7.47 -24.29
C LYS A 120 -2.02 6.27 -23.55
N LYS A 121 -2.02 5.08 -24.17
CA LYS A 121 -1.46 3.88 -23.54
C LYS A 121 0.05 4.06 -23.33
N ALA A 122 0.74 4.63 -24.32
CA ALA A 122 2.16 4.99 -24.23
C ALA A 122 2.40 6.04 -23.12
N VAL A 123 1.70 7.17 -23.16
CA VAL A 123 1.86 8.23 -22.13
C VAL A 123 1.58 7.70 -20.71
N LYS A 124 0.58 6.82 -20.54
CA LYS A 124 0.33 6.18 -19.24
C LYS A 124 1.46 5.27 -18.78
N ALA A 125 2.17 4.62 -19.70
CA ALA A 125 3.35 3.82 -19.38
C ALA A 125 4.49 4.75 -18.93
N ASP A 126 4.70 5.86 -19.63
CA ASP A 126 5.71 6.86 -19.28
C ASP A 126 5.43 7.49 -17.91
N CYS A 127 4.19 7.91 -17.63
CA CYS A 127 3.80 8.40 -16.30
C CYS A 127 4.07 7.36 -15.18
N LYS A 128 4.01 6.04 -15.47
CA LYS A 128 4.36 5.01 -14.50
C LYS A 128 5.88 4.92 -14.33
N GLN A 129 6.63 5.01 -15.42
CA GLN A 129 8.09 4.96 -15.41
C GLN A 129 8.68 6.18 -14.71
N SER A 130 8.25 7.39 -15.02
CA SER A 130 8.69 8.62 -14.34
C SER A 130 8.45 8.56 -12.84
N LYS A 131 7.33 7.99 -12.39
CA LYS A 131 7.10 7.74 -10.95
C LYS A 131 8.11 6.76 -10.35
N ARG A 132 8.49 5.70 -11.08
CA ARG A 132 9.49 4.73 -10.60
C ARG A 132 10.84 5.43 -10.45
N SER A 133 11.26 6.18 -11.46
CA SER A 133 12.48 6.97 -11.42
C SER A 133 12.47 8.00 -10.28
N CYS A 134 11.40 8.77 -10.12
CA CYS A 134 11.24 9.74 -9.02
C CYS A 134 11.32 9.06 -7.65
N LYS A 135 10.69 7.89 -7.49
CA LYS A 135 10.79 7.12 -6.24
C LYS A 135 12.21 6.63 -5.95
N GLU A 136 12.96 6.28 -6.99
CA GLU A 136 14.35 5.86 -6.84
C GLU A 136 15.23 7.03 -6.45
N GLN A 137 15.05 8.20 -7.05
CA GLN A 137 15.69 9.44 -6.63
C GLN A 137 15.35 9.79 -5.17
N CYS A 138 14.09 9.69 -4.76
CA CYS A 138 13.73 9.86 -3.35
C CYS A 138 14.48 8.86 -2.46
N ARG A 139 14.70 7.62 -2.93
CA ARG A 139 15.36 6.57 -2.16
C ARG A 139 16.86 6.84 -2.04
N SER A 140 17.54 7.19 -3.14
CA SER A 140 18.96 7.49 -3.12
C SER A 140 19.27 8.75 -2.30
N SER A 141 18.46 9.79 -2.42
CA SER A 141 18.76 11.10 -1.82
C SER A 141 18.22 11.28 -0.40
N LEU A 142 17.07 10.68 -0.05
CA LEU A 142 16.35 11.01 1.19
C LEU A 142 16.15 9.81 2.13
N LEU A 143 16.57 8.60 1.74
CA LEU A 143 16.54 7.44 2.64
C LEU A 143 17.78 7.44 3.55
N THR A 144 17.76 8.32 4.53
CA THR A 144 18.83 8.48 5.53
C THR A 144 19.00 7.23 6.41
N ALA A 145 20.17 7.10 7.04
CA ALA A 145 20.44 6.03 8.01
C ALA A 145 19.45 6.08 9.19
N SER A 146 19.10 7.28 9.67
CA SER A 146 18.09 7.47 10.73
C SER A 146 16.70 6.98 10.30
N CYS A 147 16.27 7.26 9.07
CA CYS A 147 15.02 6.72 8.53
C CYS A 147 15.08 5.19 8.39
N LYS A 148 16.20 4.61 7.91
CA LYS A 148 16.36 3.15 7.82
C LYS A 148 16.28 2.49 9.19
N SER A 149 16.97 3.05 10.19
CA SER A 149 16.96 2.57 11.57
C SER A 149 15.55 2.64 12.18
N ALA A 150 14.89 3.79 12.09
CA ALA A 150 13.53 3.95 12.63
C ALA A 150 12.51 3.02 11.94
N ARG A 151 12.67 2.75 10.64
CA ARG A 151 11.88 1.71 9.94
C ARG A 151 12.14 0.32 10.50
N LYS A 152 13.40 -0.05 10.71
CA LYS A 152 13.79 -1.34 11.29
C LYS A 152 13.21 -1.51 12.69
N SER A 153 13.29 -0.47 13.53
CA SER A 153 12.72 -0.49 14.88
C SER A 153 11.20 -0.65 14.87
N PHE A 154 10.49 0.09 14.02
CA PHE A 154 9.04 -0.05 13.88
C PHE A 154 8.64 -1.46 13.43
N TRP A 155 9.27 -1.99 12.37
CA TRP A 155 8.96 -3.34 11.89
C TRP A 155 9.39 -4.45 12.85
N GLY A 156 10.49 -4.24 13.60
CA GLY A 156 10.91 -5.13 14.67
C GLY A 156 9.88 -5.22 15.80
N GLU A 157 9.28 -4.09 16.18
CA GLU A 157 8.23 -4.05 17.20
C GLU A 157 6.94 -4.74 16.72
N VAL A 158 6.56 -4.51 15.45
CA VAL A 158 5.45 -5.23 14.81
C VAL A 158 5.71 -6.74 14.85
N ALA A 159 6.89 -7.19 14.40
CA ALA A 159 7.26 -8.60 14.38
C ALA A 159 7.20 -9.25 15.78
N LYS A 160 7.79 -8.60 16.81
CA LYS A 160 7.74 -9.09 18.19
C LYS A 160 6.31 -9.22 18.71
N THR A 161 5.48 -8.22 18.44
CA THR A 161 4.06 -8.24 18.82
C THR A 161 3.32 -9.39 18.12
N THR A 162 3.61 -9.58 16.83
CA THR A 162 3.06 -10.69 16.02
C THR A 162 3.40 -12.03 16.65
N GLU A 163 4.68 -12.26 16.91
CA GLU A 163 5.20 -13.52 17.39
C GLU A 163 4.64 -13.86 18.77
N LYS A 164 4.57 -12.88 19.67
CA LYS A 164 3.95 -13.05 20.99
C LYS A 164 2.48 -13.48 20.86
N THR A 165 1.74 -12.85 19.95
CA THR A 165 0.31 -13.13 19.75
C THR A 165 0.10 -14.51 19.11
N LEU A 166 0.90 -14.85 18.09
CA LEU A 166 0.86 -16.18 17.46
C LEU A 166 1.23 -17.29 18.44
N ARG A 167 2.25 -17.08 19.28
CA ARG A 167 2.60 -18.02 20.36
C ARG A 167 1.45 -18.19 21.37
N SER A 168 0.71 -17.12 21.69
CA SER A 168 -0.48 -17.22 22.55
C SER A 168 -1.56 -18.06 21.90
N CYS A 169 -1.91 -17.73 20.65
CA CYS A 169 -2.92 -18.45 19.89
C CYS A 169 -2.58 -19.95 19.72
N MET A 170 -1.32 -20.27 19.41
CA MET A 170 -0.87 -21.67 19.28
C MET A 170 -0.92 -22.45 20.59
N LYS A 171 -0.76 -21.79 21.74
CA LYS A 171 -0.87 -22.45 23.06
C LYS A 171 -2.32 -22.73 23.44
N GLU A 172 -3.24 -21.87 23.04
CA GLU A 172 -4.68 -22.01 23.30
C GLU A 172 -5.38 -22.97 22.33
N TYR A 173 -4.69 -23.38 21.26
CA TYR A 173 -5.11 -24.45 20.34
C TYR A 173 -4.28 -25.74 20.53
N PRO A 174 -4.23 -26.37 21.72
CA PRO A 174 -3.70 -27.72 21.83
C PRO A 174 -4.67 -28.68 21.13
N LYS A 175 -4.18 -29.34 20.07
CA LYS A 175 -4.65 -30.59 19.46
C LYS A 175 -6.06 -31.05 19.90
N GLN A 176 -7.06 -30.81 19.05
CA GLN A 176 -8.16 -31.77 18.94
C GLN A 176 -7.63 -33.08 18.37
#